data_AF-A0A7S8HDA6-F1
#
_entry.id   AF-A0A7S8HDA6-F1
#
_cell.length_a   1.000
_cell.length_b   1.000
_cell.length_c   1.000
_cell.angle_alpha   90.00
_cell.angle_beta   90.00
_cell.angle_gamma   90.00
#
_symmetry.space_group_name_H-M   'P 1'
#
loop_
_entity.id
_entity.type
_entity.pdbx_description
1 polymer ?
#
loop_
_entity_poly.entity_id
_entity_poly.type
_entity_poly.pdbx_seq_one_letter_code
_entity_poly.pdbx_strand_id
1 'polypeptide(L)' 'MTGAPARTEALPLLHWEDLAEIERIRSERDAICARMARLPLHSHRRVVLQARLAELTARQLKLELKVRGAS' A
#
# COMPACT_ATOMS: atom_id res chain seq x y z
N MET A 1 29.21 -10.71 23.85
CA MET A 1 28.07 -11.27 23.10
C MET A 1 26.97 -10.23 23.10
N THR A 2 26.93 -9.38 22.07
CA THR A 2 25.99 -8.25 22.00
C THR A 2 24.72 -8.77 21.34
N GLY A 3 23.70 -9.09 22.13
CA GLY A 3 22.38 -9.46 21.62
C GLY A 3 21.77 -8.25 20.93
N ALA A 4 21.71 -8.27 19.60
CA ALA A 4 20.91 -7.30 18.85
C ALA A 4 19.45 -7.47 19.29
N PRO A 5 18.70 -6.39 19.58
CA PRO A 5 17.28 -6.52 19.87
C PRO A 5 16.63 -7.11 18.62
N ALA A 6 16.07 -8.32 18.76
CA ALA A 6 15.21 -8.89 17.75
C ALA A 6 14.11 -7.86 17.51
N ARG A 7 14.12 -7.22 16.32
CA ARG A 7 13.01 -6.37 15.92
C ARG A 7 11.81 -7.29 15.96
N THR A 8 10.87 -7.04 16.87
CA THR A 8 9.62 -7.79 16.94
C THR A 8 9.04 -7.73 15.53
N GLU A 9 9.16 -8.81 14.78
CA GLU A 9 8.46 -8.91 13.52
C GLU A 9 7.00 -8.95 13.91
N ALA A 10 6.26 -7.91 13.49
CA ALA A 10 4.83 -7.72 13.69
C ALA A 10 4.15 -9.08 13.89
N LEU A 11 3.61 -9.34 15.07
CA LEU A 11 2.88 -10.59 15.32
C LEU A 11 1.80 -10.68 14.25
N PRO A 12 1.91 -11.59 13.25
CA PRO A 12 1.14 -11.46 12.01
C PRO A 12 -0.37 -11.54 12.25
N LEU A 13 -0.74 -12.24 13.33
CA LEU A 13 -2.10 -12.39 13.82
C LEU A 13 -2.67 -11.15 14.52
N LEU A 14 -1.86 -10.23 15.04
CA LEU A 14 -2.38 -8.98 15.63
C LEU A 14 -2.68 -7.91 14.58
N HIS A 15 -2.05 -8.03 13.40
CA HIS A 15 -2.18 -7.06 12.30
C HIS A 15 -2.79 -7.65 11.03
N TRP A 16 -3.40 -8.83 11.11
CA TRP A 16 -3.89 -9.54 9.93
C TRP A 16 -4.89 -8.72 9.09
N GLU A 17 -5.75 -7.93 9.74
CA GLU A 17 -6.71 -7.04 9.06
C GLU A 17 -5.99 -5.92 8.30
N ASP A 18 -5.01 -5.29 8.94
CA ASP A 18 -4.22 -4.22 8.32
C ASP A 18 -3.37 -4.78 7.16
N LEU A 19 -2.81 -5.98 7.31
CA LEU A 19 -2.05 -6.68 6.25
C LEU A 19 -2.95 -7.07 5.07
N ALA A 20 -4.15 -7.59 5.34
CA ALA A 20 -5.12 -7.92 4.30
C ALA A 20 -5.58 -6.67 3.55
N GLU A 21 -5.80 -5.56 4.25
CA GLU A 21 -6.17 -4.29 3.61
C GLU A 21 -5.02 -3.70 2.79
N ILE A 22 -3.77 -3.81 3.25
CA ILE A 22 -2.58 -3.44 2.46
C ILE A 22 -2.56 -4.22 1.15
N GLU A 23 -2.83 -5.53 1.20
CA GLU A 23 -2.85 -6.38 0.00
C GLU A 23 -4.01 -6.04 -0.95
N ARG A 24 -5.20 -5.74 -0.40
CA ARG A 24 -6.34 -5.24 -1.18
C ARG A 24 -5.99 -3.93 -1.90
N ILE A 25 -5.34 -2.99 -1.20
CA ILE A 25 -4.92 -1.72 -1.78
C ILE A 25 -3.87 -1.93 -2.87
N ARG A 26 -2.90 -2.84 -2.67
CA ARG A 26 -1.90 -3.19 -3.70
C ARG A 26 -2.57 -3.69 -4.98
N SER A 27 -3.51 -4.63 -4.85
CA SER A 27 -4.28 -5.15 -5.98
C SER A 27 -5.05 -4.05 -6.72
N GLU A 28 -5.66 -3.11 -5.98
CA GLU A 28 -6.38 -1.97 -6.56
C GLU A 28 -5.44 -1.02 -7.31
N ARG A 29 -4.25 -0.74 -6.74
CA ARG A 29 -3.21 0.08 -7.39
C ARG A 29 -2.73 -0.56 -8.68
N ASP A 30 -2.45 -1.86 -8.68
CA ASP A 30 -2.00 -2.59 -9.87
C ASP A 30 -3.04 -2.56 -10.99
N ALA A 31 -4.33 -2.72 -10.64
CA ALA A 31 -5.42 -2.60 -11.59
C ALA A 31 -5.52 -1.19 -12.20
N ILE A 32 -5.30 -0.14 -11.40
CA ILE A 32 -5.27 1.25 -11.89
C ILE A 32 -4.08 1.47 -12.83
N CYS A 33 -2.88 0.99 -12.47
CA CYS A 33 -1.69 1.06 -13.31
C CYS A 33 -1.91 0.36 -14.66
N ALA A 34 -2.48 -0.84 -14.65
CA ALA A 34 -2.80 -1.59 -15.87
C ALA A 34 -3.82 -0.86 -16.76
N ARG A 35 -4.83 -0.21 -16.16
CA ARG A 35 -5.79 0.62 -16.91
C ARG A 35 -5.12 1.86 -17.50
N MET A 36 -4.31 2.56 -16.72
CA MET A 36 -3.59 3.75 -17.16
C MET A 36 -2.63 3.45 -18.31
N ALA A 37 -1.98 2.29 -18.32
CA ALA A 37 -1.07 1.86 -19.39
C ALA A 37 -1.74 1.78 -20.77
N ARG A 38 -3.08 1.60 -20.81
CA ARG A 38 -3.87 1.54 -22.04
C ARG A 38 -4.49 2.88 -22.44
N LEU A 39 -4.29 3.94 -21.65
CA LEU A 39 -4.88 5.25 -21.90
C LEU A 39 -3.87 6.24 -22.52
N PRO A 40 -4.33 7.19 -23.36
CA PRO A 40 -3.50 8.27 -23.84
C PRO A 40 -2.92 9.10 -22.68
N LEU A 41 -1.68 9.57 -22.84
CA LEU A 41 -0.91 10.28 -21.81
C LEU A 41 -1.65 11.50 -21.23
N HIS A 42 -2.36 12.25 -22.08
CA HIS A 42 -3.07 13.48 -21.70
C HIS A 42 -4.58 13.32 -21.60
N SER A 43 -5.08 12.09 -21.54
CA SER A 43 -6.51 11.87 -21.37
C SER A 43 -6.96 12.29 -19.97
N HIS A 44 -8.08 13.02 -19.87
CA HIS A 44 -8.66 13.40 -18.59
C HIS A 44 -8.88 12.18 -17.66
N ARG A 45 -9.29 11.05 -18.24
CA ARG A 45 -9.43 9.78 -17.52
C ARG A 45 -8.12 9.31 -16.88
N ARG A 46 -6.98 9.49 -17.55
CA ARG A 46 -5.67 9.15 -16.97
C ARG A 46 -5.31 10.05 -15.80
N VAL A 47 -5.62 11.34 -15.88
CA VAL A 47 -5.40 12.30 -14.76
C VAL A 47 -6.22 11.89 -13.53
N VAL A 48 -7.50 11.53 -13.71
CA VAL A 48 -8.36 11.05 -12.62
C VAL A 48 -7.78 9.77 -11.99
N LEU A 49 -7.33 8.83 -12.81
CA LEU A 49 -6.72 7.59 -12.32
C LEU A 49 -5.38 7.84 -11.59
N GLN A 50 -4.58 8.82 -12.01
CA GLN A 50 -3.36 9.24 -11.31
C GLN A 50 -3.67 9.80 -9.93
N ALA A 51 -4.68 10.67 -9.81
CA ALA A 51 -5.11 11.20 -8.52
C ALA A 51 -5.56 10.08 -7.58
N ARG A 52 -6.35 9.13 -8.10
CA ARG A 52 -6.78 7.95 -7.31
C ARG A 52 -5.61 7.06 -6.89
N LEU A 53 -4.65 6.84 -7.78
CA LEU A 53 -3.44 6.08 -7.47
C LEU A 53 -2.62 6.73 -6.34
N ALA A 54 -2.51 8.06 -6.36
CA ALA A 54 -1.82 8.81 -5.31
C ALA A 54 -2.53 8.68 -3.95
N GLU A 55 -3.86 8.77 -3.93
CA GLU A 55 -4.67 8.57 -2.72
C GLU A 55 -4.48 7.16 -2.13
N LEU A 56 -4.58 6.12 -2.96
CA LEU A 56 -4.37 4.73 -2.52
C LEU A 56 -2.94 4.50 -2.01
N THR A 57 -1.94 5.09 -2.67
CA THR A 57 -0.55 5.01 -2.23
C THR A 57 -0.36 5.65 -0.86
N ALA A 58 -0.95 6.83 -0.64
CA ALA A 58 -0.91 7.48 0.67
C ALA A 58 -1.59 6.65 1.76
N ARG A 59 -2.73 6.01 1.45
CA ARG A 59 -3.44 5.12 2.38
C ARG A 59 -2.61 3.87 2.71
N GLN A 60 -1.99 3.25 1.72
CA GLN A 60 -1.11 2.10 1.91
C GLN A 60 0.07 2.45 2.83
N LEU A 61 0.75 3.57 2.57
CA LEU A 61 1.88 4.00 3.40
C LEU A 61 1.47 4.25 4.85
N LYS A 62 0.30 4.86 5.09
CA LYS A 62 -0.23 5.05 6.45
C LYS A 62 -0.47 3.72 7.17
N LEU A 63 -1.04 2.73 6.49
CA LEU A 63 -1.26 1.39 7.06
C LEU A 63 0.06 0.66 7.31
N GLU A 64 1.01 0.71 6.38
CA GLU A 64 2.34 0.10 6.54
C GLU A 64 3.10 0.73 7.73
N LEU A 65 2.99 2.04 7.93
CA LEU A 65 3.55 2.72 9.10
C LEU A 65 2.84 2.33 10.40
N LYS A 66 1.52 2.17 10.38
CA LYS A 66 0.74 1.69 11.54
C LYS A 66 1.20 0.30 11.96
N VAL A 67 1.29 -0.64 11.02
CA VAL A 67 1.75 -2.02 11.29
C VAL A 67 3.18 -2.02 11.81
N ARG A 68 4.09 -1.26 11.16
CA ARG A 68 5.49 -1.16 11.59
C ARG A 68 5.65 -0.51 12.96
N GLY A 69 4.85 0.50 13.30
CA GLY A 69 4.93 1.21 14.57
C GLY A 69 4.28 0.47 15.74
N ALA A 70 3.42 -0.51 15.47
CA ALA A 70 2.80 -1.37 16.47
C ALA A 70 3.60 -2.65 16.76
N SER A 71 4.69 -2.87 16.04
CA SER A 71 5.63 -3.99 16.20
C SER A 71 6.87 -3.55 16.97
#